data_AF-A0A1C6DWR3-F1
#
_entry.id   AF-A0A1C6DWR3-F1
#
_cell.length_a   1.000
_cell.length_b   1.000
_cell.length_c   1.000
_cell.angle_alpha   90.00
_cell.angle_beta   90.00
_cell.angle_gamma   90.00
#
_symmetry.space_group_name_H-M   'P 1'
#
loop_
_entity.id
_entity.type
_entity.pdbx_description
1 polymer ?
#
loop_
_entity_poly.entity_id
_entity_poly.type
_entity_poly.pdbx_seq_one_letter_code
_entity_poly.pdbx_strand_id
1 'polypeptide(L)'
;MKKYGIKLALAAAVFCMAMPFASFAGTWKSDANGMWYQFDDGTYPKGRWAWIDTDNDGMAESFYFDSNGYVLRNTTTPDGYQVNRIGAWVVGGEVKQKAGGETKNGGSGNNSSSNSSNSNSSYSYDTDWYFKVDGISELDIAYYHYYAKYYSWDGRSAERDAKVNKQVDRILANQNDATASAEVVSVEIPVWRLKNGQKVAGTAHVQVLSSVADQVKEIFTEIYNGPEQFPIESVGGYNWRSNGVGSNHSLGLAIDINPDANPQIDTDGKTVLVGNKWEPSVNPYSISRDSDVVKAFGKHGWRWGVGFSRADLMHFEY
;
A
#
# COMPACT_ATOMS: atom_id res chain seq x y z
N MET A 1 48.23 -60.63 -30.56
CA MET A 1 47.54 -61.33 -29.45
C MET A 1 47.14 -60.30 -28.39
N LYS A 2 45.87 -60.32 -27.96
CA LYS A 2 45.30 -59.79 -26.69
C LYS A 2 45.45 -58.28 -26.34
N LYS A 3 44.29 -57.60 -26.48
CA LYS A 3 43.54 -56.64 -25.63
C LYS A 3 44.22 -55.81 -24.50
N TYR A 4 43.47 -54.73 -24.14
CA TYR A 4 43.51 -53.83 -22.96
C TYR A 4 44.43 -52.61 -23.17
N GLY A 5 43.99 -51.36 -23.31
CA GLY A 5 42.89 -50.63 -22.68
C GLY A 5 43.50 -49.64 -21.68
N ILE A 6 43.29 -48.32 -21.84
CA ILE A 6 43.20 -47.29 -20.77
C ILE A 6 42.90 -45.94 -21.44
N LYS A 7 41.71 -45.40 -21.11
CA LYS A 7 41.37 -43.98 -21.24
C LYS A 7 42.02 -43.26 -20.06
N LEU A 8 42.73 -42.15 -20.27
CA LEU A 8 43.09 -41.25 -19.18
C LEU A 8 42.24 -39.98 -19.27
N ALA A 9 41.40 -39.81 -18.25
CA ALA A 9 40.64 -38.62 -17.96
C ALA A 9 41.50 -37.66 -17.12
N LEU A 10 41.29 -36.35 -17.31
CA LEU A 10 41.46 -35.35 -16.26
C LEU A 10 40.18 -34.53 -16.20
N ALA A 11 39.24 -34.98 -15.37
CA ALA A 11 38.16 -34.15 -14.88
C ALA A 11 38.63 -33.59 -13.52
N ALA A 12 38.74 -32.27 -13.43
CA ALA A 12 38.92 -31.57 -12.17
C ALA A 12 37.65 -31.78 -11.34
N ALA A 13 37.75 -32.54 -10.26
CA ALA A 13 36.68 -32.64 -9.28
C ALA A 13 36.62 -31.33 -8.48
N VAL A 14 35.75 -30.41 -8.90
CA VAL A 14 35.26 -29.37 -7.99
C VAL A 14 34.46 -30.09 -6.92
N PHE A 15 35.03 -30.12 -5.72
CA PHE A 15 34.35 -30.63 -4.53
C PHE A 15 33.25 -29.63 -4.17
N CYS A 16 32.07 -29.77 -4.80
CA CYS A 16 30.84 -29.16 -4.33
C CYS A 16 30.46 -29.83 -3.00
N MET A 17 31.06 -29.37 -1.91
CA MET A 17 30.43 -29.48 -0.60
C MET A 17 29.34 -28.41 -0.55
N ALA A 18 28.20 -28.69 -1.18
CA ALA A 18 26.97 -28.00 -0.87
C ALA A 18 26.62 -28.36 0.57
N MET A 19 26.93 -27.47 1.51
CA MET A 19 26.30 -27.52 2.82
C MET A 19 24.83 -27.14 2.58
N PRO A 20 23.85 -28.01 2.93
CA PRO A 20 22.48 -27.55 3.01
C PRO A 20 22.43 -26.54 4.15
N PHE A 21 22.27 -25.25 3.84
CA PHE A 21 21.70 -24.36 4.84
C PHE A 21 20.31 -24.91 5.11
N ALA A 22 20.11 -25.46 6.30
CA ALA A 22 18.77 -25.78 6.75
C ALA A 22 18.02 -24.44 6.91
N SER A 23 17.20 -24.08 5.92
CA SER A 23 16.12 -23.12 6.13
C SER A 23 15.13 -23.81 7.07
N PHE A 24 15.05 -23.33 8.30
CA PHE A 24 13.98 -23.69 9.22
C PHE A 24 12.92 -22.61 9.07
N ALA A 25 11.79 -22.96 8.48
CA ALA A 25 10.70 -22.03 8.17
C ALA A 25 9.74 -22.01 9.37
N GLY A 26 9.55 -20.86 10.02
CA GLY A 26 8.44 -20.72 10.96
C GLY A 26 7.11 -20.44 10.22
N THR A 27 6.01 -20.46 10.96
CA THR A 27 4.68 -20.11 10.44
C THR A 27 4.05 -19.00 11.26
N TRP A 28 3.41 -18.06 10.58
CA TRP A 28 2.53 -17.10 11.24
C TRP A 28 1.32 -17.82 11.84
N LYS A 29 1.00 -17.46 13.08
CA LYS A 29 -0.14 -17.94 13.86
C LYS A 29 -0.97 -16.74 14.31
N SER A 30 -2.25 -16.98 14.59
CA SER A 30 -3.17 -15.94 15.05
C SER A 30 -4.18 -16.47 16.06
N ASP A 31 -4.57 -15.64 17.01
CA ASP A 31 -5.68 -15.86 17.93
C ASP A 31 -6.51 -14.57 18.12
N ALA A 32 -7.35 -14.53 19.17
CA ALA A 32 -8.18 -13.35 19.47
C ALA A 32 -7.37 -12.14 19.97
N ASN A 33 -6.13 -12.32 20.42
CA ASN A 33 -5.28 -11.28 20.98
C ASN A 33 -4.30 -10.69 19.95
N GLY A 34 -3.93 -11.47 18.93
CA GLY A 34 -3.08 -10.97 17.86
C GLY A 34 -2.45 -12.06 17.00
N MET A 35 -1.40 -11.68 16.27
CA MET A 35 -0.59 -12.58 15.45
C MET A 35 0.80 -12.75 16.04
N TRP A 36 1.41 -13.92 15.88
CA TRP A 36 2.82 -14.16 16.22
C TRP A 36 3.47 -15.09 15.19
N TYR A 37 4.80 -15.10 15.16
CA TYR A 37 5.56 -16.02 14.31
C TYR A 37 6.09 -17.18 15.14
N GLN A 38 5.73 -18.41 14.78
CA GLN A 38 6.18 -19.62 15.47
C GLN A 38 7.20 -20.37 14.62
N PHE A 39 8.43 -20.52 15.11
CA PHE A 39 9.47 -21.34 14.49
C PHE A 39 9.08 -22.83 14.51
N ASP A 40 9.67 -23.64 13.62
CA ASP A 40 9.42 -25.09 13.53
C ASP A 40 9.59 -25.86 14.84
N ASP A 41 10.48 -25.38 15.73
CA ASP A 41 10.71 -25.98 17.05
C ASP A 41 9.64 -25.58 18.10
N GLY A 42 8.61 -24.85 17.68
CA GLY A 42 7.51 -24.37 18.50
C GLY A 42 7.78 -23.07 19.26
N THR A 43 9.02 -22.55 19.21
CA THR A 43 9.38 -21.28 19.88
C THR A 43 8.93 -20.05 19.07
N TYR A 44 8.92 -18.88 19.69
CA TYR A 44 8.49 -17.63 19.07
C TYR A 44 9.17 -16.41 19.73
N PRO A 45 9.39 -15.30 19.00
CA PRO A 45 10.02 -14.08 19.51
C PRO A 45 9.11 -13.36 20.52
N LYS A 46 9.72 -12.75 21.55
CA LYS A 46 9.03 -11.98 22.61
C LYS A 46 9.87 -10.78 23.06
N GLY A 47 9.25 -9.61 23.12
CA GLY A 47 9.83 -8.36 23.60
C GLY A 47 10.99 -7.86 22.75
N ARG A 48 10.99 -8.14 21.45
CA ARG A 48 12.12 -7.87 20.56
C ARG A 48 11.70 -7.75 19.10
N TRP A 49 12.59 -7.15 18.31
CA TRP A 49 12.59 -7.29 16.87
C TRP A 49 12.99 -8.70 16.44
N ALA A 50 12.39 -9.19 15.37
CA ALA A 50 12.86 -10.35 14.62
C ALA A 50 12.71 -10.10 13.13
N TRP A 51 13.69 -10.57 12.36
CA TRP A 51 13.67 -10.54 10.91
C TRP A 51 13.05 -11.84 10.40
N ILE A 52 11.89 -11.76 9.77
CA ILE A 52 11.13 -12.92 9.32
C ILE A 52 11.06 -12.89 7.80
N ASP A 53 11.61 -13.93 7.18
CA ASP A 53 11.42 -14.21 5.75
C ASP A 53 10.09 -14.95 5.62
N THR A 54 9.03 -14.18 5.37
CA THR A 54 7.65 -14.69 5.38
C THR A 54 7.35 -15.53 4.14
N ASP A 55 8.00 -15.20 3.02
CA ASP A 55 7.73 -15.78 1.70
C ASP A 55 8.81 -16.76 1.22
N ASN A 56 9.86 -16.98 2.02
CA ASN A 56 11.03 -17.80 1.73
C ASN A 56 11.76 -17.38 0.44
N ASP A 57 11.75 -16.08 0.13
CA ASP A 57 12.45 -15.55 -1.04
C ASP A 57 13.93 -15.21 -0.76
N GLY A 58 14.36 -15.36 0.49
CA GLY A 58 15.69 -15.05 0.97
C GLY A 58 15.83 -13.63 1.50
N MET A 59 14.77 -12.83 1.50
CA MET A 59 14.70 -11.49 2.11
C MET A 59 13.70 -11.51 3.28
N ALA A 60 14.14 -10.98 4.42
CA ALA A 60 13.32 -10.90 5.61
C ALA A 60 12.88 -9.46 5.89
N GLU A 61 11.64 -9.26 6.33
CA GLU A 61 11.17 -8.01 6.94
C GLU A 61 11.38 -8.01 8.46
N SER A 62 11.55 -6.83 9.04
CA SER A 62 11.69 -6.68 10.50
C SER A 62 10.36 -6.44 11.18
N PHE A 63 10.01 -7.27 12.17
CA PHE A 63 8.76 -7.19 12.93
C PHE A 63 9.07 -7.05 14.44
N TYR A 64 8.34 -6.19 15.15
CA TYR A 64 8.48 -6.07 16.60
C TYR A 64 7.41 -6.90 17.31
N PHE A 65 7.84 -7.78 18.21
CA PHE A 65 6.97 -8.61 19.03
C PHE A 65 6.94 -8.09 20.46
N ASP A 66 5.74 -7.94 21.02
CA ASP A 66 5.51 -7.49 22.38
C ASP A 66 6.00 -8.53 23.42
N SER A 67 5.88 -8.22 24.71
CA SER A 67 6.32 -9.11 25.79
C SER A 67 5.59 -10.47 25.82
N ASN A 68 4.41 -10.57 25.22
CA ASN A 68 3.63 -11.80 25.11
C ASN A 68 3.94 -12.57 23.82
N GLY A 69 4.57 -11.92 22.85
CA GLY A 69 4.99 -12.49 21.57
C GLY A 69 4.08 -12.10 20.41
N TYR A 70 3.17 -11.15 20.58
CA TYR A 70 2.32 -10.67 19.50
C TYR A 70 3.03 -9.58 18.71
N VAL A 71 2.93 -9.64 17.39
CA VAL A 71 3.48 -8.63 16.50
C VAL A 71 2.69 -7.32 16.62
N LEU A 72 3.41 -6.22 16.79
CA LEU A 72 2.82 -4.88 16.73
C LEU A 72 2.52 -4.51 15.28
N ARG A 73 1.32 -3.98 15.02
CA ARG A 73 0.85 -3.60 13.69
C ARG A 73 0.26 -2.20 13.72
N ASN A 74 0.50 -1.44 12.65
CA ASN A 74 -0.02 -0.10 12.43
C ASN A 74 0.19 0.85 13.63
N THR A 75 1.40 0.86 14.18
CA THR A 75 1.67 1.58 15.41
C THR A 75 3.13 2.01 15.49
N THR A 76 3.45 2.78 16.53
CA THR A 76 4.82 3.07 16.93
C THR A 76 5.26 2.04 17.97
N THR A 77 6.40 1.40 17.74
CA THR A 77 6.99 0.46 18.68
C THR A 77 7.48 1.18 19.95
N PRO A 78 7.66 0.48 21.08
CA PRO A 78 8.09 1.12 22.34
C PRO A 78 9.44 1.85 22.25
N ASP A 79 10.30 1.45 21.30
CA ASP A 79 11.59 2.06 20.99
C ASP A 79 11.52 3.16 19.91
N GLY A 80 10.32 3.54 19.46
CA GLY A 80 10.06 4.74 18.67
C GLY A 80 10.05 4.54 17.15
N TYR A 81 10.12 3.32 16.64
CA TYR A 81 10.06 3.05 15.20
C TYR A 81 8.62 2.85 14.72
N GLN A 82 8.36 3.15 13.45
CA GLN A 82 7.05 2.94 12.85
C GLN A 82 6.97 1.55 12.23
N VAL A 83 5.87 0.84 12.50
CA VAL A 83 5.52 -0.40 11.82
C VAL A 83 4.22 -0.21 11.04
N ASN A 84 4.19 -0.72 9.81
CA ASN A 84 3.03 -0.57 8.92
C ASN A 84 1.87 -1.50 9.34
N ARG A 85 0.81 -1.53 8.53
CA ARG A 85 -0.41 -2.32 8.78
C ARG A 85 -0.18 -3.82 8.97
N ILE A 86 0.88 -4.39 8.43
CA ILE A 86 1.22 -5.81 8.64
C ILE A 86 2.24 -6.02 9.77
N GLY A 87 2.76 -4.94 10.36
CA GLY A 87 3.76 -4.98 11.43
C GLY A 87 5.20 -4.91 10.97
N ALA A 88 5.44 -4.74 9.67
CA ALA A 88 6.77 -4.60 9.13
C ALA A 88 7.31 -3.18 9.42
N TRP A 89 8.57 -3.11 9.85
CA TRP A 89 9.27 -1.86 10.08
C TRP A 89 9.36 -1.04 8.79
N VAL A 90 9.00 0.24 8.90
CA VAL A 90 9.09 1.19 7.80
C VAL A 90 9.96 2.40 8.15
N VAL A 91 10.64 2.92 7.13
CA VAL A 91 11.31 4.24 7.18
C VAL A 91 10.85 5.03 5.97
N GLY A 92 10.24 6.20 6.20
CA GLY A 92 9.67 7.01 5.12
C GLY A 92 8.50 6.33 4.40
N GLY A 93 7.83 5.35 5.03
CA GLY A 93 6.74 4.57 4.43
C GLY A 93 7.21 3.30 3.69
N GLU A 94 8.51 3.13 3.47
CA GLU A 94 9.06 1.94 2.81
C GLU A 94 9.41 0.84 3.81
N VAL A 95 9.03 -0.40 3.49
CA VAL A 95 9.41 -1.59 4.27
C VAL A 95 10.92 -1.83 4.13
N LYS A 96 11.58 -2.10 5.25
CA LYS A 96 13.01 -2.47 5.27
C LYS A 96 13.15 -3.98 5.28
N GLN A 97 13.85 -4.48 4.27
CA GLN A 97 14.21 -5.88 4.09
C GLN A 97 15.73 -6.08 4.21
N LYS A 98 16.16 -7.28 4.57
CA LYS A 98 17.56 -7.70 4.49
C LYS A 98 17.66 -9.15 4.00
N ALA A 99 18.79 -9.50 3.38
CA ALA A 99 19.05 -10.88 3.02
C ALA A 99 19.16 -11.78 4.27
N GLY A 100 18.36 -12.85 4.29
CA GLY A 100 18.29 -13.83 5.36
C GLY A 100 17.38 -13.45 6.53
N GLY A 101 16.55 -14.41 6.95
CA GLY A 101 15.73 -14.35 8.16
C GLY A 101 16.43 -14.84 9.43
N GLU A 102 15.82 -14.59 10.58
CA GLU A 102 16.26 -15.15 11.85
C GLU A 102 16.02 -16.67 11.88
N THR A 103 17.12 -17.40 12.04
CA THR A 103 17.12 -18.79 12.52
C THR A 103 17.75 -18.82 13.91
N LYS A 104 17.38 -19.80 14.74
CA LYS A 104 17.73 -19.85 16.17
C LYS A 104 19.23 -19.58 16.48
N ASN A 105 19.42 -18.77 17.53
CA ASN A 105 20.65 -18.35 18.23
C ASN A 105 21.35 -17.06 17.76
N GLY A 106 20.76 -15.91 18.09
CA GLY A 106 21.51 -14.70 18.45
C GLY A 106 21.73 -14.63 19.96
N GLY A 107 22.60 -15.48 20.51
CA GLY A 107 22.98 -15.48 21.92
C GLY A 107 24.49 -15.35 22.08
N SER A 108 24.92 -14.17 22.57
CA SER A 108 26.26 -13.74 23.05
C SER A 108 27.45 -14.72 22.93
N GLY A 109 28.45 -14.32 22.14
CA GLY A 109 29.79 -14.92 22.12
C GLY A 109 30.85 -13.85 21.90
N ASN A 110 31.59 -13.53 22.96
CA ASN A 110 32.68 -12.56 22.97
C ASN A 110 33.96 -13.20 22.37
N ASN A 111 34.48 -12.72 21.23
CA ASN A 111 35.93 -12.53 21.04
C ASN A 111 36.28 -11.71 19.79
N SER A 112 37.44 -11.08 19.89
CA SER A 112 37.93 -9.93 19.14
C SER A 112 38.57 -10.25 17.78
N SER A 113 38.63 -9.21 16.93
CA SER A 113 39.65 -8.94 15.89
C SER A 113 39.64 -9.82 14.63
N SER A 114 39.19 -9.27 13.50
CA SER A 114 40.05 -8.54 12.54
C SER A 114 39.32 -8.13 11.25
N ASN A 115 39.91 -7.14 10.60
CA ASN A 115 39.43 -6.24 9.56
C ASN A 115 38.91 -6.85 8.24
N SER A 116 38.05 -6.03 7.60
CA SER A 116 37.87 -5.86 6.13
C SER A 116 37.20 -7.04 5.41
N SER A 117 36.03 -6.87 4.81
CA SER A 117 35.92 -6.15 3.53
C SER A 117 34.50 -5.68 3.27
N ASN A 118 34.41 -4.45 2.82
CA ASN A 118 33.24 -3.77 2.29
C ASN A 118 32.53 -4.63 1.22
N SER A 119 31.34 -5.14 1.52
CA SER A 119 30.39 -5.61 0.50
C SER A 119 29.16 -4.71 0.56
N ASN A 120 29.10 -3.80 -0.39
CA ASN A 120 27.99 -2.91 -0.69
C ASN A 120 26.68 -3.73 -0.73
N SER A 121 25.89 -3.69 0.36
CA SER A 121 24.63 -4.44 0.46
C SER A 121 23.62 -3.81 -0.49
N SER A 122 23.53 -4.39 -1.68
CA SER A 122 22.56 -4.01 -2.70
C SER A 122 21.16 -4.35 -2.19
N TYR A 123 20.45 -3.37 -1.65
CA TYR A 123 19.02 -3.47 -1.38
C TYR A 123 18.28 -3.82 -2.67
N SER A 124 17.58 -4.96 -2.70
CA SER A 124 16.69 -5.35 -3.80
C SER A 124 15.27 -4.97 -3.40
N TYR A 125 14.57 -4.22 -4.24
CA TYR A 125 13.21 -3.77 -4.01
C TYR A 125 12.25 -4.70 -4.74
N ASP A 126 11.68 -5.69 -4.04
CA ASP A 126 10.50 -6.38 -4.56
C ASP A 126 9.27 -5.49 -4.38
N THR A 127 8.80 -4.90 -5.47
CA THR A 127 7.60 -4.05 -5.46
C THR A 127 6.30 -4.81 -5.22
N ASP A 128 6.31 -6.15 -5.17
CA ASP A 128 5.14 -7.02 -5.08
C ASP A 128 5.15 -7.95 -3.86
N TRP A 129 6.02 -7.68 -2.89
CA TRP A 129 6.20 -8.45 -1.64
C TRP A 129 4.87 -8.77 -0.92
N TYR A 130 3.90 -7.86 -0.95
CA TYR A 130 2.62 -7.99 -0.24
C TYR A 130 1.74 -9.13 -0.78
N PHE A 131 1.91 -9.57 -2.03
CA PHE A 131 1.18 -10.73 -2.55
C PHE A 131 1.58 -12.06 -1.88
N LYS A 132 2.69 -12.05 -1.17
CA LYS A 132 3.31 -13.24 -0.60
C LYS A 132 3.10 -13.35 0.92
N VAL A 133 2.38 -12.39 1.51
CA VAL A 133 2.05 -12.37 2.93
C VAL A 133 0.82 -13.25 3.20
N ASP A 134 1.00 -14.33 3.93
CA ASP A 134 -0.11 -15.19 4.34
C ASP A 134 -1.14 -14.43 5.18
N GLY A 135 -2.42 -14.52 4.79
CA GLY A 135 -3.54 -13.92 5.53
C GLY A 135 -3.64 -12.40 5.40
N ILE A 136 -2.91 -11.77 4.47
CA ILE A 136 -3.09 -10.36 4.16
C ILE A 136 -4.51 -10.11 3.61
N SER A 137 -5.12 -9.01 4.02
CA SER A 137 -6.45 -8.66 3.54
C SER A 137 -6.38 -8.09 2.11
N GLU A 138 -7.45 -8.24 1.32
CA GLU A 138 -7.54 -7.60 0.00
C GLU A 138 -7.44 -6.07 0.09
N LEU A 139 -7.87 -5.46 1.20
CA LEU A 139 -7.71 -4.03 1.46
C LEU A 139 -6.23 -3.66 1.57
N ASP A 140 -5.45 -4.44 2.33
CA ASP A 140 -4.02 -4.21 2.49
C ASP A 140 -3.27 -4.44 1.17
N ILE A 141 -3.64 -5.50 0.42
CA ILE A 141 -3.09 -5.73 -0.93
C ILE A 141 -3.34 -4.51 -1.82
N ALA A 142 -4.58 -4.00 -1.87
CA ALA A 142 -4.92 -2.84 -2.68
C ALA A 142 -4.17 -1.57 -2.25
N TYR A 143 -4.02 -1.35 -0.94
CA TYR A 143 -3.20 -0.27 -0.40
C TYR A 143 -1.74 -0.37 -0.85
N TYR A 144 -1.07 -1.49 -0.57
CA TYR A 144 0.35 -1.63 -0.91
C TYR A 144 0.58 -1.59 -2.42
N HIS A 145 -0.28 -2.24 -3.19
CA HIS A 145 -0.24 -2.22 -4.65
C HIS A 145 -0.34 -0.79 -5.20
N TYR A 146 -1.29 0.01 -4.68
CA TYR A 146 -1.46 1.41 -5.07
C TYR A 146 -0.18 2.23 -4.88
N TYR A 147 0.40 2.17 -3.67
CA TYR A 147 1.58 2.97 -3.34
C TYR A 147 2.86 2.46 -4.01
N ALA A 148 2.96 1.16 -4.27
CA ALA A 148 4.13 0.59 -4.93
C ALA A 148 4.14 0.80 -6.45
N LYS A 149 2.96 0.82 -7.10
CA LYS A 149 2.86 0.80 -8.57
C LYS A 149 2.36 2.10 -9.19
N TYR A 150 1.47 2.81 -8.51
CA TYR A 150 0.71 3.89 -9.15
C TYR A 150 0.94 5.25 -8.49
N TYR A 151 1.06 5.31 -7.16
CA TYR A 151 1.28 6.57 -6.47
C TYR A 151 2.62 7.20 -6.86
N SER A 152 2.56 8.43 -7.36
CA SER A 152 3.74 9.23 -7.70
C SER A 152 3.89 10.39 -6.73
N TRP A 153 5.00 10.41 -5.97
CA TRP A 153 5.38 11.57 -5.16
C TRP A 153 5.66 12.81 -6.01
N ASP A 154 6.11 12.62 -7.25
CA ASP A 154 6.34 13.67 -8.24
C ASP A 154 5.06 14.08 -8.98
N GLY A 155 3.93 13.41 -8.72
CA GLY A 155 2.62 13.75 -9.28
C GLY A 155 2.08 15.10 -8.78
N ARG A 156 2.61 15.58 -7.65
CA ARG A 156 2.35 16.92 -7.11
C ARG A 156 3.48 17.86 -7.47
N SER A 157 3.14 19.10 -7.85
CA SER A 157 4.13 20.14 -8.11
C SER A 157 4.11 21.19 -7.02
N ALA A 158 5.30 21.69 -6.65
CA ALA A 158 5.43 22.78 -5.68
C ALA A 158 4.62 24.02 -6.07
N GLU A 159 4.47 24.29 -7.36
CA GLU A 159 3.63 25.40 -7.85
C GLU A 159 2.14 25.17 -7.57
N ARG A 160 1.62 23.97 -7.87
CA ARG A 160 0.22 23.64 -7.59
C ARG A 160 -0.05 23.63 -6.09
N ASP A 161 0.86 23.05 -5.30
CA ASP A 161 0.75 23.03 -3.84
C ASP A 161 0.73 24.43 -3.25
N ALA A 162 1.55 25.35 -3.76
CA ALA A 162 1.50 26.75 -3.34
C ALA A 162 0.15 27.43 -3.66
N LYS A 163 -0.49 27.09 -4.78
CA LYS A 163 -1.83 27.60 -5.13
C LYS A 163 -2.91 27.01 -4.22
N VAL A 164 -2.87 25.69 -3.99
CA VAL A 164 -3.77 24.98 -3.09
C VAL A 164 -3.68 25.55 -1.69
N ASN A 165 -2.47 25.65 -1.13
CA ASN A 165 -2.26 26.17 0.22
C ASN A 165 -2.80 27.60 0.38
N LYS A 166 -2.60 28.47 -0.62
CA LYS A 166 -3.18 29.83 -0.59
C LYS A 166 -4.70 29.84 -0.55
N GLN A 167 -5.39 28.93 -1.24
CA GLN A 167 -6.85 28.82 -1.17
C GLN A 167 -7.27 28.28 0.20
N VAL A 168 -6.62 27.20 0.66
CA VAL A 168 -6.87 26.60 1.97
C VAL A 168 -6.67 27.62 3.10
N ASP A 169 -5.61 28.44 3.07
CA ASP A 169 -5.37 29.49 4.06
C ASP A 169 -6.53 30.50 4.16
N ARG A 170 -7.16 30.84 3.01
CA ARG A 170 -8.34 31.72 3.01
C ARG A 170 -9.56 31.05 3.64
N ILE A 171 -9.75 29.76 3.39
CA ILE A 171 -10.81 28.97 4.03
C ILE A 171 -10.55 28.88 5.55
N LEU A 172 -9.31 28.63 5.95
CA LEU A 172 -8.91 28.51 7.35
C LEU A 172 -9.06 29.84 8.11
N ALA A 173 -8.88 30.98 7.44
CA ALA A 173 -9.09 32.30 8.04
C ALA A 173 -10.57 32.57 8.40
N ASN A 174 -11.52 31.91 7.73
CA ASN A 174 -12.94 32.00 8.04
C ASN A 174 -13.68 30.70 7.70
N GLN A 175 -13.60 29.73 8.62
CA GLN A 175 -14.02 28.34 8.41
C GLN A 175 -15.55 28.18 8.36
N ASN A 176 -16.13 28.43 7.20
CA ASN A 176 -17.54 28.21 6.93
C ASN A 176 -17.76 27.86 5.44
N ASP A 177 -18.96 27.34 5.15
CA ASP A 177 -19.40 26.96 3.81
C ASP A 177 -19.31 28.11 2.79
N ALA A 178 -19.66 29.35 3.18
CA ALA A 178 -19.62 30.48 2.26
C ALA A 178 -18.19 30.83 1.81
N THR A 179 -17.21 30.77 2.72
CA THR A 179 -15.80 30.99 2.37
C THR A 179 -15.28 29.85 1.50
N ALA A 180 -15.57 28.59 1.85
CA ALA A 180 -15.06 27.44 1.12
C ALA A 180 -15.69 27.28 -0.27
N SER A 181 -17.02 27.46 -0.38
CA SER A 181 -17.74 27.41 -1.65
C SER A 181 -17.33 28.52 -2.62
N ALA A 182 -16.77 29.64 -2.15
CA ALA A 182 -16.21 30.70 -3.00
C ALA A 182 -14.87 30.31 -3.64
N GLU A 183 -14.17 29.29 -3.11
CA GLU A 183 -12.86 28.82 -3.60
C GLU A 183 -12.95 27.62 -4.54
N VAL A 184 -14.14 27.02 -4.65
CA VAL A 184 -14.40 25.84 -5.50
C VAL A 184 -15.03 26.22 -6.83
N VAL A 185 -14.80 25.38 -7.83
CA VAL A 185 -15.38 25.50 -9.17
C VAL A 185 -16.01 24.17 -9.57
N SER A 186 -17.05 24.22 -10.39
CA SER A 186 -17.65 23.04 -11.00
C SER A 186 -16.88 22.65 -12.27
N VAL A 187 -16.35 21.43 -12.30
CA VAL A 187 -15.58 20.89 -13.42
C VAL A 187 -16.43 19.87 -14.17
N GLU A 188 -16.65 20.08 -15.47
CA GLU A 188 -17.23 19.05 -16.33
C GLU A 188 -16.16 18.01 -16.68
N ILE A 189 -16.48 16.74 -16.44
CA ILE A 189 -15.57 15.60 -16.62
C ILE A 189 -16.20 14.54 -17.56
N PRO A 190 -15.40 13.92 -18.44
CA PRO A 190 -15.86 12.81 -19.25
C PRO A 190 -15.98 11.54 -18.40
N VAL A 191 -17.03 10.75 -18.63
CA VAL A 191 -17.28 9.51 -17.89
C VAL A 191 -17.88 8.43 -18.79
N TRP A 192 -17.64 7.17 -18.45
CA TRP A 192 -18.43 6.06 -18.98
C TRP A 192 -19.65 5.81 -18.10
N ARG A 193 -20.81 5.60 -18.70
CA ARG A 193 -22.06 5.21 -18.04
C ARG A 193 -22.43 3.80 -18.47
N LEU A 194 -23.13 3.03 -17.64
CA LEU A 194 -23.78 1.80 -18.09
C LEU A 194 -25.25 2.07 -18.45
N LYS A 195 -25.63 1.73 -19.66
CA LYS A 195 -27.03 1.65 -20.10
C LYS A 195 -27.29 0.25 -20.61
N ASN A 196 -28.18 -0.48 -19.96
CA ASN A 196 -28.50 -1.88 -20.30
C ASN A 196 -27.26 -2.77 -20.38
N GLY A 197 -26.31 -2.60 -19.45
CA GLY A 197 -25.04 -3.35 -19.43
C GLY A 197 -24.00 -2.92 -20.47
N GLN A 198 -24.31 -1.95 -21.34
CA GLN A 198 -23.37 -1.41 -22.31
C GLN A 198 -22.77 -0.09 -21.81
N LYS A 199 -21.46 0.06 -22.01
CA LYS A 199 -20.74 1.31 -21.74
C LYS A 199 -21.08 2.34 -22.80
N VAL A 200 -21.51 3.51 -22.36
CA VAL A 200 -21.81 4.66 -23.22
C VAL A 200 -21.12 5.90 -22.69
N ALA A 201 -20.65 6.77 -23.59
CA ALA A 201 -20.06 8.03 -23.21
C ALA A 201 -21.08 8.93 -22.52
N GLY A 202 -20.61 9.73 -21.56
CA GLY A 202 -21.38 10.78 -20.92
C GLY A 202 -20.48 11.79 -20.23
N THR A 203 -21.11 12.73 -19.53
CA THR A 203 -20.42 13.70 -18.68
C THR A 203 -20.95 13.64 -17.26
N ALA A 204 -20.15 14.16 -16.33
CA ALA A 204 -20.53 14.45 -14.96
C ALA A 204 -19.93 15.79 -14.55
N HIS A 205 -20.38 16.32 -13.41
CA HIS A 205 -19.80 17.52 -12.82
C HIS A 205 -19.31 17.19 -11.41
N VAL A 206 -18.12 17.68 -11.06
CA VAL A 206 -17.56 17.59 -9.72
C VAL A 206 -17.07 18.96 -9.28
N GLN A 207 -17.38 19.34 -8.04
CA GLN A 207 -16.92 20.60 -7.46
C GLN A 207 -15.62 20.38 -6.70
N VAL A 208 -14.57 21.15 -7.00
CA VAL A 208 -13.24 21.05 -6.38
C VAL A 208 -12.61 22.42 -6.27
N LEU A 209 -11.53 22.59 -5.49
CA LEU A 209 -10.77 23.84 -5.50
C LEU A 209 -10.33 24.23 -6.91
N SER A 210 -10.43 25.52 -7.20
CA SER A 210 -10.01 26.05 -8.51
C SER A 210 -8.57 25.69 -8.89
N SER A 211 -7.67 25.58 -7.92
CA SER A 211 -6.25 25.22 -8.12
C SER A 211 -5.99 23.78 -8.56
N VAL A 212 -6.94 22.86 -8.34
CA VAL A 212 -6.84 21.46 -8.79
C VAL A 212 -7.77 21.15 -9.97
N ALA A 213 -8.62 22.09 -10.39
CA ALA A 213 -9.64 21.88 -11.41
C ALA A 213 -9.10 21.31 -12.73
N ASP A 214 -8.00 21.86 -13.25
CA ASP A 214 -7.38 21.38 -14.49
C ASP A 214 -6.83 19.96 -14.35
N GLN A 215 -6.23 19.63 -13.20
CA GLN A 215 -5.71 18.29 -12.93
C GLN A 215 -6.84 17.27 -12.77
N VAL A 216 -7.93 17.66 -12.11
CA VAL A 216 -9.13 16.81 -12.00
C VAL A 216 -9.69 16.50 -13.38
N LYS A 217 -9.80 17.50 -14.26
CA LYS A 217 -10.22 17.28 -15.64
C LYS A 217 -9.27 16.33 -16.39
N GLU A 218 -7.97 16.47 -16.18
CA GLU A 218 -6.96 15.57 -16.75
C GLU A 218 -7.11 14.13 -16.24
N ILE A 219 -7.20 13.93 -14.93
CA ILE A 219 -7.41 12.62 -14.29
C ILE A 219 -8.63 11.91 -14.89
N PHE A 220 -9.79 12.56 -14.93
CA PHE A 220 -10.99 11.93 -15.49
C PHE A 220 -10.90 11.70 -16.99
N THR A 221 -10.14 12.53 -17.73
CA THR A 221 -9.85 12.28 -19.15
C THR A 221 -8.98 11.04 -19.32
N GLU A 222 -8.01 10.80 -18.44
CA GLU A 222 -7.19 9.59 -18.44
C GLU A 222 -8.05 8.35 -18.12
N ILE A 223 -8.92 8.41 -17.10
CA ILE A 223 -9.86 7.33 -16.76
C ILE A 223 -10.77 7.03 -17.96
N TYR A 224 -11.31 8.05 -18.61
CA TYR A 224 -12.20 7.90 -19.76
C TYR A 224 -11.50 7.24 -20.96
N ASN A 225 -10.24 7.59 -21.22
CA ASN A 225 -9.47 7.04 -22.34
C ASN A 225 -8.80 5.69 -22.00
N GLY A 226 -8.83 5.29 -20.74
CA GLY A 226 -8.25 4.04 -20.26
C GLY A 226 -8.94 2.80 -20.82
N PRO A 227 -8.22 1.67 -20.95
CA PRO A 227 -8.75 0.43 -21.53
C PRO A 227 -9.88 -0.20 -20.70
N GLU A 228 -9.93 0.05 -19.38
CA GLU A 228 -11.01 -0.39 -18.52
C GLU A 228 -12.32 0.31 -18.89
N GLN A 229 -12.27 1.55 -19.37
CA GLN A 229 -13.48 2.38 -19.58
C GLN A 229 -14.38 2.32 -18.33
N PHE A 230 -13.80 2.63 -17.17
CA PHE A 230 -14.44 2.42 -15.88
C PHE A 230 -15.76 3.20 -15.79
N PRO A 231 -16.90 2.51 -15.54
CA PRO A 231 -18.17 3.19 -15.39
C PRO A 231 -18.25 4.03 -14.10
N ILE A 232 -18.72 5.26 -14.24
CA ILE A 232 -18.98 6.17 -13.12
C ILE A 232 -20.48 6.44 -13.08
N GLU A 233 -21.15 5.92 -12.06
CA GLU A 233 -22.56 6.18 -11.77
C GLU A 233 -22.73 7.51 -11.03
N SER A 234 -21.89 7.76 -10.04
CA SER A 234 -21.90 9.00 -9.26
C SER A 234 -20.50 9.42 -8.87
N VAL A 235 -20.33 10.74 -8.75
CA VAL A 235 -19.10 11.39 -8.32
C VAL A 235 -19.47 12.49 -7.32
N GLY A 236 -18.83 12.48 -6.17
CA GLY A 236 -18.96 13.51 -5.14
C GLY A 236 -17.68 14.34 -5.06
N GLY A 237 -17.80 15.64 -4.80
CA GLY A 237 -16.66 16.54 -4.61
C GLY A 237 -16.85 17.38 -3.34
N TYR A 238 -16.78 18.70 -3.49
CA TYR A 238 -17.05 19.66 -2.43
C TYR A 238 -18.40 19.39 -1.75
N ASN A 239 -18.37 19.30 -0.43
CA ASN A 239 -19.53 19.24 0.42
C ASN A 239 -19.11 19.67 1.82
N TRP A 240 -19.60 20.82 2.29
CA TRP A 240 -19.29 21.31 3.63
C TRP A 240 -19.86 20.37 4.69
N ARG A 241 -18.97 19.71 5.43
CA ARG A 241 -19.34 18.73 6.46
C ARG A 241 -19.48 19.39 7.83
N SER A 242 -20.16 18.70 8.74
CA SER A 242 -20.36 19.18 10.13
C SER A 242 -19.06 19.33 10.91
N ASN A 243 -18.00 18.59 10.55
CA ASN A 243 -16.65 18.75 11.11
C ASN A 243 -15.81 19.82 10.38
N GLY A 244 -16.42 20.64 9.52
CA GLY A 244 -15.80 21.77 8.83
C GLY A 244 -14.53 21.37 8.07
N VAL A 245 -13.44 22.12 8.27
CA VAL A 245 -12.13 21.87 7.63
C VAL A 245 -11.44 20.59 8.08
N GLY A 246 -12.03 19.83 9.02
CA GLY A 246 -11.60 18.46 9.34
C GLY A 246 -11.98 17.44 8.27
N SER A 247 -12.65 17.85 7.18
CA SER A 247 -12.93 17.01 6.01
C SER A 247 -12.36 17.64 4.75
N ASN A 248 -11.63 16.86 3.96
CA ASN A 248 -11.13 17.31 2.66
C ASN A 248 -12.26 17.59 1.64
N HIS A 249 -13.47 17.05 1.85
CA HIS A 249 -14.65 17.47 1.07
C HIS A 249 -15.04 18.92 1.37
N SER A 250 -14.96 19.36 2.62
CA SER A 250 -15.21 20.76 2.98
C SER A 250 -14.15 21.71 2.42
N LEU A 251 -12.97 21.19 2.06
CA LEU A 251 -11.91 21.95 1.41
C LEU A 251 -11.99 21.89 -0.12
N GLY A 252 -12.84 21.04 -0.72
CA GLY A 252 -12.85 20.83 -2.17
C GLY A 252 -11.62 20.09 -2.70
N LEU A 253 -10.97 19.30 -1.84
CA LEU A 253 -9.75 18.53 -2.14
C LEU A 253 -9.97 17.01 -2.10
N ALA A 254 -11.22 16.57 -1.98
CA ALA A 254 -11.59 15.17 -1.99
C ALA A 254 -12.64 14.88 -3.07
N ILE A 255 -12.56 13.68 -3.63
CA ILE A 255 -13.49 13.15 -4.62
C ILE A 255 -13.89 11.73 -4.21
N ASP A 256 -15.20 11.48 -4.16
CA ASP A 256 -15.76 10.13 -3.94
C ASP A 256 -16.33 9.58 -5.26
N ILE A 257 -16.00 8.35 -5.63
CA ILE A 257 -16.49 7.70 -6.86
C ILE A 257 -17.30 6.46 -6.53
N ASN A 258 -18.54 6.41 -7.06
CA ASN A 258 -19.48 5.29 -6.90
C ASN A 258 -19.57 4.79 -5.42
N PRO A 259 -19.92 5.65 -4.44
CA PRO A 259 -19.95 5.31 -3.01
C PRO A 259 -20.74 4.05 -2.66
N ASP A 260 -21.81 3.75 -3.42
CA ASP A 260 -22.59 2.52 -3.20
C ASP A 260 -21.82 1.23 -3.52
N ALA A 261 -20.82 1.30 -4.42
CA ALA A 261 -19.98 0.18 -4.86
C ALA A 261 -18.59 0.16 -4.22
N ASN A 262 -18.21 1.24 -3.52
CA ASN A 262 -16.89 1.45 -2.93
C ASN A 262 -17.04 1.93 -1.49
N PRO A 263 -17.30 1.01 -0.54
CA PRO A 263 -17.72 1.37 0.80
C PRO A 263 -16.60 2.00 1.65
N GLN A 264 -17.03 2.72 2.69
CA GLN A 264 -16.19 2.97 3.86
C GLN A 264 -16.30 1.78 4.82
N ILE A 265 -15.16 1.23 5.22
CA ILE A 265 -15.02 0.08 6.11
C ILE A 265 -14.49 0.54 7.46
N ASP A 266 -15.06 0.04 8.55
CA ASP A 266 -14.62 0.35 9.91
C ASP A 266 -13.22 -0.22 10.20
N THR A 267 -12.67 0.11 11.36
CA THR A 267 -11.31 -0.27 11.77
C THR A 267 -11.11 -1.78 11.94
N ASP A 268 -12.18 -2.58 11.97
CA ASP A 268 -12.13 -4.04 11.99
C ASP A 268 -11.82 -4.66 10.61
N GLY A 269 -11.79 -3.84 9.55
CA GLY A 269 -11.54 -4.25 8.17
C GLY A 269 -12.68 -5.05 7.53
N LYS A 270 -13.87 -5.09 8.15
CA LYS A 270 -15.01 -5.93 7.72
C LYS A 270 -16.35 -5.21 7.73
N THR A 271 -16.61 -4.35 8.72
CA THR A 271 -17.90 -3.70 8.91
C THR A 271 -18.06 -2.53 7.95
N VAL A 272 -19.12 -2.54 7.14
CA VAL A 272 -19.45 -1.46 6.22
C VAL A 272 -20.17 -0.35 6.97
N LEU A 273 -19.62 0.87 6.93
CA LEU A 273 -20.20 2.07 7.53
C LEU A 273 -21.05 2.87 6.53
N VAL A 274 -20.58 2.94 5.27
CA VAL A 274 -21.21 3.66 4.16
C VAL A 274 -21.03 2.83 2.89
N GLY A 275 -22.02 2.88 1.98
CA GLY A 275 -22.03 2.07 0.75
C GLY A 275 -22.52 0.64 1.01
N ASN A 276 -22.32 -0.25 0.05
CA ASN A 276 -22.78 -1.64 0.15
C ASN A 276 -21.63 -2.63 0.34
N LYS A 277 -20.88 -2.92 -0.71
CA LYS A 277 -19.82 -3.93 -0.67
C LYS A 277 -18.78 -3.66 -1.75
N TRP A 278 -17.52 -3.91 -1.41
CA TRP A 278 -16.41 -3.85 -2.35
C TRP A 278 -16.26 -5.19 -3.07
N GLU A 279 -16.55 -5.21 -4.38
CA GLU A 279 -16.55 -6.42 -5.21
C GLU A 279 -16.01 -6.14 -6.62
N PRO A 280 -14.75 -5.72 -6.75
CA PRO A 280 -14.17 -5.29 -8.04
C PRO A 280 -14.20 -6.35 -9.15
N SER A 281 -14.27 -7.63 -8.81
CA SER A 281 -14.37 -8.73 -9.79
C SER A 281 -15.79 -9.04 -10.26
N VAL A 282 -16.81 -8.40 -9.67
CA VAL A 282 -18.24 -8.71 -9.92
C VAL A 282 -19.03 -7.45 -10.25
N ASN A 283 -18.86 -6.39 -9.45
CA ASN A 283 -19.57 -5.14 -9.62
C ASN A 283 -18.75 -4.18 -10.51
N PRO A 284 -19.24 -3.82 -11.71
CA PRO A 284 -18.50 -2.98 -12.65
C PRO A 284 -18.27 -1.54 -12.18
N TYR A 285 -18.95 -1.11 -11.10
CA TYR A 285 -18.75 0.19 -10.46
C TYR A 285 -17.75 0.16 -9.30
N SER A 286 -17.25 -1.03 -8.94
CA SER A 286 -16.35 -1.22 -7.80
C SER A 286 -14.90 -1.11 -8.27
N ILE A 287 -14.15 -0.19 -7.65
CA ILE A 287 -12.80 0.18 -8.04
C ILE A 287 -11.85 -0.95 -7.65
N SER A 288 -11.25 -1.61 -8.63
CA SER A 288 -10.22 -2.61 -8.40
C SER A 288 -8.87 -1.95 -8.12
N ARG A 289 -7.96 -2.71 -7.47
CA ARG A 289 -6.57 -2.27 -7.28
C ARG A 289 -5.82 -2.00 -8.59
N ASP A 290 -6.32 -2.51 -9.72
CA ASP A 290 -5.76 -2.34 -11.06
C ASP A 290 -6.63 -1.45 -11.95
N SER A 291 -7.59 -0.73 -11.37
CA SER A 291 -8.51 0.13 -12.11
C SER A 291 -7.79 1.32 -12.74
N ASP A 292 -8.28 1.78 -13.88
CA ASP A 292 -7.84 3.03 -14.50
C ASP A 292 -8.08 4.24 -13.59
N VAL A 293 -9.04 4.14 -12.65
CA VAL A 293 -9.26 5.15 -11.60
C VAL A 293 -8.01 5.28 -10.72
N VAL A 294 -7.55 4.20 -10.10
CA VAL A 294 -6.42 4.25 -9.17
C VAL A 294 -5.11 4.60 -9.91
N LYS A 295 -4.93 4.15 -11.15
CA LYS A 295 -3.78 4.55 -11.97
C LYS A 295 -3.74 6.05 -12.21
N ALA A 296 -4.86 6.63 -12.63
CA ALA A 296 -4.94 8.05 -12.96
C ALA A 296 -4.75 8.92 -11.70
N PHE A 297 -5.45 8.64 -10.61
CA PHE A 297 -5.28 9.40 -9.36
C PHE A 297 -3.86 9.25 -8.79
N GLY A 298 -3.31 8.03 -8.77
CA GLY A 298 -1.97 7.75 -8.25
C GLY A 298 -0.88 8.48 -9.02
N LYS A 299 -0.95 8.45 -10.36
CA LYS A 299 -0.01 9.16 -11.25
C LYS A 299 0.06 10.66 -10.94
N HIS A 300 -1.08 11.24 -10.54
CA HIS A 300 -1.23 12.66 -10.20
C HIS A 300 -0.99 12.97 -8.72
N GLY A 301 -0.51 11.99 -7.95
CA GLY A 301 -0.11 12.16 -6.55
C GLY A 301 -1.25 12.25 -5.54
N TRP A 302 -2.49 11.93 -5.96
CA TRP A 302 -3.63 11.86 -5.06
C TRP A 302 -3.54 10.58 -4.21
N ARG A 303 -3.91 10.67 -2.94
CA ARG A 303 -4.00 9.51 -2.05
C ARG A 303 -5.33 8.81 -2.25
N TRP A 304 -5.33 7.49 -2.12
CA TRP A 304 -6.54 6.69 -2.10
C TRP A 304 -6.88 6.32 -0.64
N GLY A 305 -8.15 6.51 -0.27
CA GLY A 305 -8.65 6.30 1.10
C GLY A 305 -8.59 4.85 1.59
N VAL A 306 -8.21 3.89 0.73
CA VAL A 306 -7.94 2.48 1.13
C VAL A 306 -6.93 2.36 2.28
N GLY A 307 -6.00 3.32 2.42
CA GLY A 307 -5.00 3.33 3.48
C GLY A 307 -5.46 3.90 4.83
N PHE A 308 -6.60 4.59 4.87
CA PHE A 308 -7.09 5.26 6.08
C PHE A 308 -7.48 4.27 7.17
N SER A 309 -7.39 4.68 8.45
CA SER A 309 -7.71 3.81 9.60
C SER A 309 -9.08 3.14 9.47
N ARG A 310 -10.07 3.89 8.97
CA ARG A 310 -11.28 3.37 8.35
C ARG A 310 -11.09 3.46 6.84
N ALA A 311 -10.89 2.31 6.19
CA ALA A 311 -10.60 2.30 4.76
C ALA A 311 -11.78 2.89 3.99
N ASP A 312 -11.52 3.88 3.14
CA ASP A 312 -12.53 4.62 2.41
C ASP A 312 -12.31 4.43 0.90
N LEU A 313 -12.95 3.43 0.32
CA LEU A 313 -12.60 2.91 -1.00
C LEU A 313 -13.10 3.80 -2.15
N MET A 314 -14.13 4.60 -1.90
CA MET A 314 -14.64 5.62 -2.83
C MET A 314 -13.74 6.84 -2.90
N HIS A 315 -12.93 7.09 -1.87
CA HIS A 315 -12.35 8.39 -1.59
C HIS A 315 -10.94 8.58 -2.15
N PHE A 316 -10.74 9.70 -2.85
CA PHE A 316 -9.42 10.18 -3.27
C PHE A 316 -9.21 11.60 -2.77
N GLU A 317 -8.03 11.88 -2.21
CA GLU A 317 -7.68 13.22 -1.71
C GLU A 317 -6.33 13.71 -2.24
N TYR A 318 -6.20 15.03 -2.42
CA TYR A 318 -5.01 15.69 -2.95
C TYR A 318 -3.86 15.82 -1.93
#